data_AF-A0A2M8P7N4-F1
#
_entry.id   AF-A0A2M8P7N4-F1
#
_cell.length_a   1.000
_cell.length_b   1.000
_cell.length_c   1.000
_cell.angle_alpha   90.00
_cell.angle_beta   90.00
_cell.angle_gamma   90.00
#
_symmetry.space_group_name_H-M   'P 1'
#
loop_
_entity.id
_entity.type
_entity.pdbx_description
1 polymer ?
#
loop_
_entity_poly.entity_id
_entity_poly.type
_entity_poly.pdbx_seq_one_letter_code
_entity_poly.pdbx_strand_id
1 'polypeptide(L)'
;RTRRWIGADVDAQLHQDFRNAWKIETEHYLVKTNVSYEEGVRVAKTLEDYYRFFVQTFAGFFNSPEQLRKLILGNGASGTGLRSKPYVVHYYRTKAEYVKVLQPYFPGVDIGITNALYLTRNRIAYFYYNPEIDNSPGARASGPSGVWIPA
;
A
#
# COMPACT_ATOMS: atom_id res chain seq x y z
N ARG A 1 3.46 30.37 -5.24
CA ARG A 1 3.30 29.54 -6.46
C ARG A 1 1.81 29.41 -6.74
N THR A 2 1.34 29.98 -7.85
CA THR A 2 -0.04 29.89 -8.32
C THR A 2 -0.35 28.44 -8.73
N ARG A 3 -1.32 27.79 -8.08
CA ARG A 3 -1.84 26.49 -8.50
C ARG A 3 -2.74 26.71 -9.72
N ARG A 4 -2.18 26.51 -10.92
CA ARG A 4 -2.95 26.52 -12.16
C ARG A 4 -3.59 25.14 -12.32
N TRP A 5 -4.91 25.12 -12.50
CA TRP A 5 -5.63 23.90 -12.88
C TRP A 5 -5.10 23.38 -14.21
N ILE A 6 -4.81 22.08 -14.28
CA ILE A 6 -4.39 21.38 -15.48
C ILE A 6 -5.46 20.33 -15.85
N GLY A 7 -5.53 19.95 -17.12
CA GLY A 7 -6.43 18.88 -17.56
C GLY A 7 -5.95 17.51 -17.07
N ALA A 8 -6.90 16.57 -16.95
CA ALA A 8 -6.63 15.20 -16.48
C ALA A 8 -5.56 14.47 -17.30
N ASP A 9 -5.54 14.65 -18.63
CA ASP A 9 -4.53 14.00 -19.49
C ASP A 9 -3.12 14.54 -19.25
N VAL A 10 -3.02 15.86 -18.98
CA VAL A 10 -1.75 16.51 -18.67
C VAL A 10 -1.26 16.08 -17.29
N ASP A 11 -2.18 15.96 -16.32
CA ASP A 11 -1.86 15.40 -15.00
C ASP A 11 -1.36 13.95 -15.12
N ALA A 12 -2.08 13.10 -15.85
CA ALA A 12 -1.69 11.71 -16.09
C ALA A 12 -0.31 11.58 -16.75
N GLN A 13 0.02 12.47 -17.70
CA GLN A 13 1.34 12.52 -18.33
C GLN A 13 2.45 12.89 -17.33
N LEU A 14 2.23 13.90 -16.48
CA LEU A 14 3.20 14.32 -15.46
C LEU A 14 3.52 13.19 -14.48
N HIS A 15 2.49 12.40 -14.15
CA HIS A 15 2.56 11.30 -13.21
C HIS A 15 3.09 10.00 -13.83
N GLN A 16 3.37 9.92 -15.14
CA GLN A 16 3.98 8.72 -15.74
C GLN A 16 5.35 8.40 -15.13
N ASP A 17 6.13 9.43 -14.82
CA ASP A 17 7.39 9.27 -14.08
C ASP A 17 7.10 9.03 -12.59
N PHE A 18 7.52 7.89 -12.07
CA PHE A 18 7.31 7.54 -10.67
C PHE A 18 7.96 8.53 -9.68
N ARG A 19 8.96 9.32 -10.09
CA ARG A 19 9.50 10.41 -9.26
C ARG A 19 8.44 11.46 -8.92
N ASN A 20 7.44 11.59 -9.79
CA ASN A 20 6.29 12.45 -9.63
C ASN A 20 5.03 11.67 -9.22
N ALA A 21 5.11 10.40 -8.80
CA ALA A 21 3.95 9.55 -8.50
C ALA A 21 2.85 10.24 -7.66
N TRP A 22 1.59 9.89 -7.93
CA TRP A 22 0.49 10.23 -7.04
C TRP A 22 0.76 9.66 -5.65
N LYS A 23 0.37 10.40 -4.62
CA LYS A 23 0.53 10.03 -3.20
C LYS A 23 -0.84 10.02 -2.55
N ILE A 24 -1.23 8.86 -2.06
CA ILE A 24 -2.49 8.65 -1.34
C ILE A 24 -2.11 8.32 0.10
N GLU A 25 -2.46 9.23 1.01
CA GLU A 25 -2.22 9.10 2.45
C GLU A 25 -3.52 8.70 3.14
N THR A 26 -3.44 7.67 3.98
CA THR A 26 -4.52 7.21 4.86
C THR A 26 -4.04 7.21 6.30
N GLU A 27 -4.82 6.64 7.23
CA GLU A 27 -4.43 6.54 8.63
C GLU A 27 -3.16 5.70 8.81
N HIS A 28 -3.06 4.57 8.11
CA HIS A 28 -1.97 3.60 8.30
C HIS A 28 -1.01 3.51 7.12
N TYR A 29 -1.37 4.01 5.93
CA TYR A 29 -0.60 3.80 4.71
C TYR A 29 -0.27 5.10 3.94
N LEU A 30 0.87 5.05 3.24
CA LEU A 30 1.24 5.98 2.17
C LEU A 30 1.43 5.16 0.90
N VAL A 31 0.46 5.23 -0.01
CA VAL A 31 0.53 4.58 -1.33
C VAL A 31 1.08 5.57 -2.35
N LYS A 32 2.14 5.17 -3.07
CA LYS A 32 2.70 5.89 -4.20
C LYS A 32 2.48 5.10 -5.48
N THR A 33 1.89 5.73 -6.48
CA THR A 33 1.65 5.06 -7.77
C THR A 33 1.78 5.99 -8.97
N ASN A 34 2.21 5.42 -10.09
CA ASN A 34 2.13 6.04 -11.41
C ASN A 34 1.13 5.33 -12.33
N VAL A 35 0.20 4.51 -11.81
CA VAL A 35 -0.85 3.82 -12.59
C VAL A 35 -2.00 4.79 -12.91
N SER A 36 -2.73 5.22 -11.89
CA SER A 36 -3.69 6.32 -11.92
C SER A 36 -3.95 6.78 -10.48
N TYR A 37 -4.55 7.96 -10.30
CA TYR A 37 -4.97 8.41 -8.97
C TYR A 37 -6.03 7.46 -8.39
N GLU A 38 -7.00 7.04 -9.20
CA GLU A 38 -8.10 6.15 -8.83
C GLU A 38 -7.59 4.79 -8.38
N GLU A 39 -6.59 4.22 -9.06
CA GLU A 39 -5.97 2.96 -8.65
C GLU A 39 -5.21 3.11 -7.33
N GLY A 40 -4.56 4.26 -7.11
CA GLY A 40 -3.95 4.58 -5.82
C GLY A 40 -4.97 4.62 -4.69
N VAL A 41 -6.13 5.25 -4.91
CA VAL A 41 -7.24 5.30 -3.94
C VAL A 41 -7.82 3.90 -3.69
N ARG A 42 -8.02 3.12 -4.76
CA ARG A 42 -8.51 1.74 -4.65
C ARG A 42 -7.59 0.90 -3.77
N VAL A 43 -6.29 0.89 -4.05
CA VAL A 43 -5.29 0.15 -3.28
C VAL A 43 -5.28 0.61 -1.82
N ALA A 44 -5.24 1.92 -1.57
CA ALA A 44 -5.22 2.46 -0.21
C ALA A 44 -6.45 2.02 0.60
N LYS A 45 -7.65 2.05 -0.01
CA LYS A 45 -8.87 1.59 0.64
C LYS A 45 -8.80 0.10 1.00
N THR A 46 -8.36 -0.75 0.06
CA THR A 46 -8.21 -2.20 0.31
C THR A 46 -7.23 -2.48 1.46
N LEU A 47 -6.15 -1.71 1.57
CA LEU A 47 -5.17 -1.85 2.65
C LEU A 47 -5.73 -1.46 4.03
N GLU A 48 -6.55 -0.42 4.11
CA GLU A 48 -7.25 -0.03 5.34
C GLU A 48 -8.31 -1.06 5.75
N ASP A 49 -9.06 -1.60 4.77
CA ASP A 49 -10.01 -2.69 5.01
C ASP A 49 -9.30 -3.92 5.58
N TYR A 50 -8.16 -4.29 4.99
CA TYR A 50 -7.34 -5.40 5.49
C TYR A 50 -6.77 -5.12 6.88
N TYR A 51 -6.20 -3.94 7.11
CA TYR A 51 -5.62 -3.57 8.40
C TYR A 51 -6.64 -3.70 9.52
N ARG A 52 -7.85 -3.16 9.30
CA ARG A 52 -8.97 -3.30 10.24
C ARG A 52 -9.32 -4.76 10.49
N PHE A 53 -9.45 -5.56 9.43
CA PHE A 53 -9.73 -6.99 9.55
C PHE A 53 -8.64 -7.72 10.34
N PHE A 54 -7.37 -7.47 10.03
CA PHE A 54 -6.21 -8.10 10.66
C PHE A 54 -6.12 -7.77 12.15
N VAL A 55 -6.18 -6.48 12.52
CA VAL A 55 -6.10 -6.05 13.92
C VAL A 55 -7.28 -6.57 14.73
N GLN A 56 -8.48 -6.62 14.15
CA GLN A 56 -9.65 -7.20 14.82
C GLN A 56 -9.51 -8.72 15.02
N THR A 57 -9.07 -9.44 13.99
CA THR A 57 -8.93 -10.91 14.02
C THR A 57 -7.87 -11.35 15.01
N PHE A 58 -6.75 -10.63 15.07
CA PHE A 58 -5.61 -10.94 15.93
C PHE A 58 -5.55 -10.07 17.17
N ALA A 59 -6.68 -9.46 17.59
CA ALA A 59 -6.71 -8.54 18.71
C ALA A 59 -6.10 -9.15 19.98
N GLY A 60 -6.32 -10.45 20.25
CA GLY A 60 -5.78 -11.15 21.42
C GLY A 60 -4.27 -11.43 21.37
N PHE A 61 -3.64 -11.30 20.19
CA PHE A 61 -2.19 -11.35 20.06
C PHE A 61 -1.56 -10.00 20.40
N PHE A 62 -2.21 -8.90 20.01
CA PHE A 62 -1.69 -7.54 20.20
C PHE A 62 -2.08 -6.89 21.52
N ASN A 63 -3.09 -7.43 22.21
CA ASN A 63 -3.66 -6.83 23.41
C ASN A 63 -3.65 -7.84 24.57
N SER A 64 -3.25 -7.37 25.74
CA SER A 64 -3.50 -8.07 27.01
C SER A 64 -5.01 -8.28 27.24
N PRO A 65 -5.42 -9.27 28.05
CA PRO A 65 -6.82 -9.48 28.42
C PRO A 65 -7.49 -8.22 28.99
N GLU A 66 -6.75 -7.38 29.71
CA GLU A 66 -7.22 -6.11 30.27
C GLU A 66 -7.47 -5.05 29.19
N GLN A 67 -6.59 -4.97 28.19
CA GLN A 67 -6.76 -4.08 27.03
C GLN A 67 -7.93 -4.52 26.15
N LEU A 68 -8.11 -5.83 25.93
CA LEU A 68 -9.27 -6.38 25.22
C LEU A 68 -10.58 -6.05 25.93
N ARG A 69 -10.64 -6.20 27.26
CA ARG A 69 -11.83 -5.82 28.04
C ARG A 69 -12.17 -4.35 27.86
N LYS A 70 -11.18 -3.45 27.80
CA LYS A 70 -11.40 -2.01 27.54
C LYS A 70 -11.94 -1.73 26.13
N LEU A 71 -11.49 -2.49 25.12
CA LEU A 71 -12.00 -2.41 23.75
C LEU A 71 -13.45 -2.92 23.64
N ILE A 72 -13.78 -4.01 24.33
CA ILE A 72 -15.11 -4.65 24.30
C ILE A 72 -16.14 -3.87 25.13
N LEU A 73 -15.76 -3.34 26.29
CA LEU A 73 -16.67 -2.66 27.24
C LEU A 73 -16.87 -1.16 26.93
N GLY A 74 -16.39 -0.67 25.80
CA GLY A 74 -16.82 0.61 25.22
C GLY A 74 -16.17 1.89 25.75
N ASN A 75 -15.26 1.83 26.73
CA ASN A 75 -14.62 3.02 27.30
C ASN A 75 -13.16 3.24 26.88
N GLY A 76 -12.64 2.44 25.95
CA GLY A 76 -11.32 2.63 25.39
C GLY A 76 -11.40 2.88 23.90
N ALA A 77 -11.59 4.13 23.48
CA ALA A 77 -10.79 4.55 22.34
C ALA A 77 -9.34 4.28 22.76
N SER A 78 -8.70 3.28 22.17
CA SER A 78 -7.25 3.09 22.27
C SER A 78 -6.57 4.20 21.48
N GLY A 79 -6.91 5.44 21.81
CA GLY A 79 -6.31 6.68 21.34
C GLY A 79 -5.13 6.99 22.23
N THR A 80 -4.06 6.21 22.08
CA THR A 80 -2.71 6.57 22.50
C THR A 80 -1.85 6.20 21.28
N GLY A 81 -1.50 7.14 20.41
CA GLY A 81 -0.81 8.37 20.76
C GLY A 81 0.59 8.25 20.19
N LEU A 82 0.69 8.61 18.91
CA LEU A 82 1.85 8.82 18.02
C LEU A 82 1.32 8.44 16.64
N ARG A 83 1.27 9.37 15.68
CA ARG A 83 1.12 8.98 14.27
C ARG A 83 2.30 8.06 13.98
N SER A 84 2.06 6.74 14.00
CA SER A 84 3.08 5.81 13.58
C SER A 84 3.44 6.19 12.14
N LYS A 85 4.73 6.10 11.81
CA LYS A 85 5.15 6.38 10.44
C LYS A 85 4.34 5.44 9.53
N PRO A 86 3.59 5.96 8.54
CA PRO A 86 2.70 5.13 7.75
C PRO A 86 3.51 4.05 7.02
N TYR A 87 2.91 2.89 6.82
CA TYR A 87 3.45 1.84 5.98
C TYR A 87 3.50 2.34 4.53
N VAL A 88 4.65 2.21 3.88
CA VAL A 88 4.86 2.77 2.54
C VAL A 88 4.67 1.68 1.49
N VAL A 89 3.86 1.98 0.48
CA VAL A 89 3.62 1.10 -0.65
C VAL A 89 4.01 1.80 -1.94
N HIS A 90 4.85 1.16 -2.76
CA HIS A 90 5.17 1.59 -4.11
C HIS A 90 4.49 0.66 -5.11
N TYR A 91 3.57 1.22 -5.90
CA TYR A 91 2.78 0.47 -6.87
C TYR A 91 3.03 1.00 -8.28
N TYR A 92 3.87 0.30 -9.04
CA TYR A 92 4.32 0.74 -10.36
C TYR A 92 3.32 0.38 -11.46
N ARG A 93 3.32 1.19 -12.53
CA ARG A 93 2.54 0.94 -13.74
C ARG A 93 2.97 -0.34 -14.44
N THR A 94 4.26 -0.66 -14.40
CA THR A 94 4.81 -1.79 -15.14
C THR A 94 5.71 -2.68 -14.28
N LYS A 95 5.76 -3.97 -14.63
CA LYS A 95 6.72 -4.92 -14.07
C LYS A 95 8.17 -4.49 -14.31
N ALA A 96 8.46 -3.88 -15.45
CA ALA A 96 9.79 -3.41 -15.79
C ALA A 96 10.30 -2.34 -14.81
N GLU A 97 9.44 -1.39 -14.41
CA GLU A 97 9.77 -0.40 -13.38
C GLU A 97 10.04 -1.05 -12.02
N TYR A 98 9.19 -1.99 -11.61
CA TYR A 98 9.34 -2.76 -10.38
C TYR A 98 10.70 -3.49 -10.34
N VAL A 99 11.03 -4.25 -11.40
CA VAL A 99 12.31 -4.97 -11.51
C VAL A 99 13.47 -3.99 -11.50
N LYS A 100 13.39 -2.91 -12.29
CA LYS A 100 14.46 -1.89 -12.37
C LYS A 100 14.78 -1.28 -11.01
N VAL A 101 13.77 -1.01 -10.19
CA VAL A 101 13.96 -0.42 -8.84
C VAL A 101 14.54 -1.44 -7.87
N LEU A 102 14.13 -2.70 -7.95
CA LEU A 102 14.49 -3.71 -6.96
C LEU A 102 15.76 -4.49 -7.26
N GLN A 103 16.12 -4.68 -8.54
CA GLN A 103 17.29 -5.46 -8.94
C GLN A 103 18.60 -5.03 -8.25
N PRO A 104 18.87 -3.73 -8.03
CA PRO A 104 20.09 -3.32 -7.32
C PRO A 104 20.20 -3.81 -5.87
N TYR A 105 19.09 -4.15 -5.22
CA TYR A 105 19.07 -4.67 -3.86
C TYR A 105 19.37 -6.18 -3.79
N PHE A 106 19.25 -6.89 -4.92
CA PHE A 106 19.40 -8.35 -5.01
C PHE A 106 20.29 -8.74 -6.19
N PRO A 107 21.59 -8.42 -6.14
CA PRO A 107 22.51 -8.82 -7.20
C PRO A 107 22.53 -10.35 -7.35
N GLY A 108 22.41 -10.83 -8.59
CA GLY A 108 22.44 -12.27 -8.91
C GLY A 108 21.12 -13.03 -8.70
N VAL A 109 20.06 -12.37 -8.25
CA VAL A 109 18.71 -12.96 -8.16
C VAL A 109 17.82 -12.35 -9.24
N ASP A 110 17.09 -13.18 -9.98
CA ASP A 110 16.09 -12.67 -10.93
C ASP A 110 14.85 -12.17 -10.18
N ILE A 111 14.70 -10.84 -10.05
CA ILE A 111 13.52 -10.24 -9.43
C ILE A 111 12.26 -10.39 -10.29
N GLY A 112 12.41 -10.63 -11.59
CA GLY A 112 11.31 -10.83 -12.52
C GLY A 112 10.42 -12.02 -12.18
N ILE A 113 10.86 -12.98 -11.37
CA ILE A 113 10.03 -14.10 -10.92
C ILE A 113 9.01 -13.71 -9.84
N THR A 114 9.20 -12.56 -9.19
CA THR A 114 8.36 -12.13 -8.06
C THR A 114 7.19 -11.26 -8.53
N ASN A 115 6.03 -11.44 -7.89
CA ASN A 115 4.83 -10.62 -8.13
C ASN A 115 4.77 -9.38 -7.22
N ALA A 116 5.40 -9.46 -6.05
CA ALA A 116 5.58 -8.35 -5.13
C ALA A 116 6.72 -8.66 -4.16
N LEU A 117 7.21 -7.64 -3.47
CA LEU A 117 8.28 -7.79 -2.49
C LEU A 117 8.13 -6.77 -1.37
N TYR A 118 8.25 -7.23 -0.13
CA TYR A 118 8.41 -6.34 1.02
C TYR A 118 9.89 -6.25 1.41
N LEU A 119 10.45 -5.04 1.39
CA LEU A 119 11.82 -4.78 1.83
C LEU A 119 11.82 -4.29 3.28
N THR A 120 12.16 -5.18 4.21
CA THR A 120 12.23 -4.85 5.64
C THR A 120 13.20 -3.70 5.94
N ARG A 121 14.31 -3.59 5.21
CA ARG A 121 15.35 -2.56 5.42
C ARG A 121 14.79 -1.15 5.35
N ASN A 122 13.90 -0.87 4.41
CA ASN A 122 13.28 0.45 4.24
C ASN A 122 11.79 0.47 4.60
N ARG A 123 11.22 -0.69 4.97
CA ARG A 123 9.80 -0.89 5.31
C ARG A 123 8.88 -0.45 4.18
N ILE A 124 9.26 -0.78 2.94
CA ILE A 124 8.48 -0.47 1.74
C ILE A 124 8.02 -1.79 1.12
N ALA A 125 6.73 -1.88 0.82
CA ALA A 125 6.16 -2.93 -0.01
C ALA A 125 6.12 -2.46 -1.47
N TYR A 126 6.59 -3.30 -2.38
CA TYR A 126 6.74 -3.03 -3.80
C TYR A 126 5.84 -3.95 -4.61
N PHE A 127 5.08 -3.36 -5.53
CA PHE A 127 4.10 -4.02 -6.38
C PHE A 127 4.13 -3.44 -7.79
N TYR A 128 3.53 -4.12 -8.75
CA TYR A 128 3.26 -3.56 -10.07
C TYR A 128 1.86 -3.93 -10.55
N TYR A 129 1.26 -3.09 -11.38
CA TYR A 129 -0.02 -3.39 -12.00
C TYR A 129 0.12 -4.60 -12.92
N ASN A 130 -0.66 -5.63 -12.63
CA ASN A 130 -0.84 -6.80 -13.45
C ASN A 130 -2.32 -6.93 -13.82
N PRO A 131 -2.71 -6.61 -15.06
CA PRO A 131 -4.12 -6.58 -15.46
C PRO A 131 -4.82 -7.94 -15.34
N GLU A 132 -4.09 -9.06 -15.41
CA GLU A 132 -4.67 -10.40 -15.24
C GLU A 132 -5.12 -10.65 -13.80
N ILE A 133 -4.36 -10.12 -12.84
CA ILE A 133 -4.64 -10.28 -11.42
C ILE A 133 -5.53 -9.14 -10.96
N ASP A 134 -5.12 -7.89 -11.17
CA ASP A 134 -5.74 -6.71 -10.57
C ASP A 134 -7.15 -6.39 -11.11
N ASN A 135 -7.49 -6.86 -12.32
CA ASN A 135 -8.85 -6.72 -12.86
C ASN A 135 -9.74 -7.94 -12.54
N SER A 136 -9.20 -8.99 -11.91
CA SER A 136 -9.98 -10.18 -11.56
C SER A 136 -10.99 -9.88 -10.45
N PRO A 137 -12.16 -10.58 -10.41
CA PRO A 137 -13.17 -10.37 -9.37
C PRO A 137 -12.63 -10.54 -7.94
N GLY A 138 -11.61 -11.39 -7.75
CA GLY A 138 -10.97 -11.66 -6.45
C GLY A 138 -9.91 -10.65 -6.01
N ALA A 139 -9.38 -9.81 -6.93
CA ALA A 139 -8.39 -8.80 -6.59
C ALA A 139 -8.94 -7.62 -5.78
N ARG A 140 -10.26 -7.52 -5.63
CA ARG A 140 -10.87 -6.56 -4.70
C ARG A 140 -10.75 -7.01 -3.23
N ALA A 141 -10.50 -8.30 -3.00
CA ALA A 141 -10.35 -8.90 -1.67
C ALA A 141 -8.89 -9.23 -1.31
N SER A 142 -7.96 -9.07 -2.25
CA SER A 142 -6.52 -9.31 -2.08
C SER A 142 -5.74 -8.03 -2.38
N GLY A 143 -4.53 -7.89 -1.82
CA GLY A 143 -3.67 -6.73 -2.10
C GLY A 143 -3.29 -6.63 -3.58
N PRO A 144 -2.69 -5.51 -4.03
CA PRO A 144 -2.21 -5.36 -5.41
C PRO A 144 -1.36 -6.56 -5.83
N SER A 145 -1.51 -7.00 -7.08
CA SER A 145 -0.81 -8.18 -7.63
C SER A 145 -1.12 -9.51 -6.91
N GLY A 146 -2.17 -9.58 -6.08
CA GLY A 146 -2.59 -10.80 -5.38
C GLY A 146 -1.70 -11.19 -4.19
N VAL A 147 -0.85 -10.29 -3.70
CA VAL A 147 0.11 -10.57 -2.62
C VAL A 147 -0.31 -9.91 -1.30
N TRP A 148 -0.16 -10.65 -0.20
CA TRP A 148 -0.41 -10.19 1.16
C TRP A 148 0.70 -9.27 1.66
N ILE A 149 0.33 -8.10 2.19
CA ILE A 149 1.26 -7.24 2.97
C ILE A 149 1.11 -7.64 4.44
N PRO A 150 2.18 -8.07 5.12
CA PRO A 150 2.13 -8.23 6.57
C PRO A 150 1.89 -6.87 7.22
N ALA A 151 0.85 -6.78 8.05
CA ALA A 151 0.51 -5.61 8.85
C ALA A 151 1.46 -5.42 10.04
#